data_AF-A0A6I9VIA2-F1
#
_entry.id   AF-A0A6I9VIA2-F1
#
_cell.length_a   1.000
_cell.length_b   1.000
_cell.length_c   1.000
_cell.angle_alpha   90.00
_cell.angle_beta   90.00
_cell.angle_gamma   90.00
#
_symmetry.space_group_name_H-M   'P 1'
#
loop_
_entity.id
_entity.type
_entity.pdbx_description
1 polymer ?
#
loop_
_entity_poly.entity_id
_entity_poly.type
_entity_poly.pdbx_seq_one_letter_code
_entity_poly.pdbx_strand_id
1 'polypeptide(L)'
;MDYFNQAEQILHAIQQIYAQQIIDDFIMPQQTQQYDGTQLERFHQNTNRNYYNHNGNVPQIYGQQQQQPTLARHNRRMPQQLPQLVQKQRKVQNLIVHHQSQKTKDKRHEKKPLKQASKICNENKPQVVRKTTNLAAPSPQVVASLLGEHHWLKISQTELMVKLRQYVIAPNLLANYGYPTESTVHNGKVVIFKQLAPAFDASTNDTDDNVNLAELERQLVPNKDAVTKQCVRCERPFQVTSSGVYLMRERCTFHWGKLYKVNTRHNIYDKQYTCCGGSSESVGCTSNPLHVWTGVVPGINGPYGDFVHTRQLTDEPKVYALDCEMSFVGHGLALTKITVVGFDGQLVYQHFVRPIGTIVDYNTRFSGVTKGDISKSNKRVKTLAEVQRDLLQIIDANSILIGHGLENDMRVLQIVHKTVVDTSIVFEHTNGFPYRHSLKHLTKTYLKRNIQLDGQSHDSLEDARACLELMLWKVATDKQ
;
A
#
# COMPACT_ATOMS: atom_id res chain seq x y z
N MET A 1 -20.32 5.09 -33.90
CA MET A 1 -19.32 4.09 -33.49
C MET A 1 -17.89 4.64 -33.57
N ASP A 2 -17.59 5.60 -34.46
CA ASP A 2 -16.20 6.06 -34.68
C ASP A 2 -15.53 6.88 -33.57
N TYR A 3 -16.28 7.67 -32.78
CA TYR A 3 -15.69 8.46 -31.68
C TYR A 3 -15.19 7.60 -30.50
N PHE A 4 -15.77 6.43 -30.27
CA PHE A 4 -15.41 5.53 -29.16
C PHE A 4 -14.10 4.78 -29.47
N ASN A 5 -13.95 4.34 -30.73
CA ASN A 5 -12.71 3.72 -31.20
C ASN A 5 -11.55 4.73 -31.26
N GLN A 6 -11.80 5.99 -31.63
CA GLN A 6 -10.78 7.04 -31.56
C GLN A 6 -10.37 7.35 -30.11
N ALA A 7 -11.30 7.36 -29.15
CA ALA A 7 -10.97 7.60 -27.75
C ALA A 7 -10.17 6.45 -27.12
N GLU A 8 -10.51 5.19 -27.42
CA GLU A 8 -9.71 4.03 -26.99
C GLU A 8 -8.33 4.01 -27.66
N GLN A 9 -8.22 4.34 -28.95
CA GLN A 9 -6.93 4.42 -29.64
C GLN A 9 -6.05 5.54 -29.09
N ILE A 10 -6.63 6.69 -28.75
CA ILE A 10 -5.89 7.79 -28.11
C ILE A 10 -5.46 7.39 -26.70
N LEU A 11 -6.31 6.69 -25.94
CA LEU A 11 -5.96 6.21 -24.60
C LEU A 11 -4.87 5.14 -24.64
N HIS A 12 -4.91 4.24 -25.63
CA HIS A 12 -3.92 3.20 -25.86
C HIS A 12 -2.58 3.78 -26.37
N ALA A 13 -2.63 4.78 -27.25
CA ALA A 13 -1.44 5.52 -27.69
C ALA A 13 -0.77 6.28 -26.55
N ILE A 14 -1.56 6.91 -25.68
CA ILE A 14 -1.06 7.55 -24.45
C ILE A 14 -0.43 6.47 -23.54
N GLN A 15 -1.08 5.33 -23.34
CA GLN A 15 -0.53 4.22 -22.54
C GLN A 15 0.79 3.67 -23.10
N GLN A 16 0.93 3.55 -24.43
CA GLN A 16 2.18 3.12 -25.07
C GLN A 16 3.30 4.15 -24.95
N ILE A 17 3.01 5.45 -25.12
CA ILE A 17 4.00 6.52 -24.96
C ILE A 17 4.50 6.59 -23.51
N TYR A 18 3.61 6.44 -22.53
CA TYR A 18 3.98 6.44 -21.10
C TYR A 18 4.75 5.17 -20.69
N ALA A 19 4.38 4.00 -21.21
CA ALA A 19 5.11 2.75 -20.95
C ALA A 19 6.52 2.79 -21.58
N GLN A 20 6.65 3.30 -22.80
CA GLN A 20 7.93 3.41 -23.48
C GLN A 20 8.85 4.44 -22.80
N GLN A 21 8.33 5.59 -22.37
CA GLN A 21 9.11 6.59 -21.62
C GLN A 21 9.58 6.07 -20.25
N ILE A 22 8.78 5.25 -19.57
CA ILE A 22 9.21 4.59 -18.32
C ILE A 22 10.32 3.56 -18.58
N ILE A 23 10.30 2.86 -19.72
CA ILE A 23 11.35 1.90 -20.10
C ILE A 23 12.64 2.62 -20.48
N ASP A 24 12.56 3.68 -21.29
CA ASP A 24 13.73 4.40 -21.79
C ASP A 24 14.42 5.22 -20.66
N ASP A 25 13.64 5.81 -19.74
CA ASP A 25 14.18 6.68 -18.68
C ASP A 25 14.62 5.94 -17.39
N PHE A 26 14.12 4.71 -17.14
CA PHE A 26 14.42 3.97 -15.91
C PHE A 26 15.00 2.56 -16.10
N ILE A 27 14.84 1.91 -17.26
CA ILE A 27 15.28 0.52 -17.48
C ILE A 27 16.55 0.45 -18.35
N MET A 28 16.81 1.44 -19.20
CA MET A 28 17.89 1.41 -20.20
C MET A 28 19.17 2.25 -19.96
N PRO A 29 19.64 2.57 -18.73
CA PRO A 29 21.05 2.94 -18.56
C PRO A 29 22.00 1.72 -18.42
N GLN A 30 21.47 0.49 -18.28
CA GLN A 30 22.30 -0.69 -17.96
C GLN A 30 22.37 -1.77 -19.04
N GLN A 31 21.93 -1.52 -20.27
CA GLN A 31 22.09 -2.46 -21.40
C GLN A 31 22.80 -1.85 -22.60
N THR A 32 24.03 -1.35 -22.40
CA THR A 32 25.02 -1.22 -23.49
C THR A 32 26.43 -1.51 -22.96
N GLN A 33 26.64 -2.74 -22.48
CA GLN A 33 27.95 -3.39 -22.50
C GLN A 33 27.77 -4.86 -22.91
N GLN A 34 27.32 -5.09 -24.14
CA GLN A 34 27.65 -6.33 -24.84
C GLN A 34 29.04 -6.12 -25.45
N TYR A 35 30.04 -6.71 -24.80
CA TYR A 35 31.34 -6.98 -25.41
C TYR A 35 31.11 -7.94 -26.58
N ASP A 36 31.19 -7.42 -27.80
CA ASP A 36 31.30 -8.26 -28.99
C ASP A 36 32.78 -8.57 -29.22
N GLY A 37 33.13 -9.82 -28.97
CA GLY A 37 34.49 -10.33 -29.06
C GLY A 37 34.82 -10.73 -30.49
N THR A 38 35.22 -9.77 -31.33
CA THR A 38 35.99 -10.05 -32.56
C THR A 38 36.69 -8.78 -33.05
N GLN A 39 37.78 -8.34 -32.40
CA GLN A 39 38.85 -7.54 -33.04
C GLN A 39 40.19 -7.68 -32.26
N LEU A 40 40.52 -8.90 -31.82
CA LEU A 40 41.84 -9.21 -31.26
C LEU A 40 42.70 -9.92 -32.31
N GLU A 41 42.92 -9.28 -33.45
CA GLU A 41 43.89 -9.74 -34.45
C GLU A 41 44.25 -8.58 -35.38
N ARG A 42 45.19 -7.74 -34.92
CA ARG A 42 46.21 -7.03 -35.71
C ARG A 42 46.89 -6.01 -34.80
N PHE A 43 48.22 -6.01 -34.83
CA PHE A 43 49.15 -5.13 -34.11
C PHE A 43 49.58 -5.53 -32.70
N HIS A 44 50.08 -6.76 -32.56
CA HIS A 44 51.23 -7.02 -31.69
C HIS A 44 52.36 -7.65 -32.50
N GLN A 45 53.10 -6.81 -33.22
CA GLN A 45 54.50 -7.09 -33.55
C GLN A 45 55.29 -5.78 -33.46
N ASN A 46 56.44 -5.90 -32.81
CA ASN A 46 57.59 -5.01 -32.81
C ASN A 46 57.69 -3.86 -31.78
N THR A 47 58.54 -4.18 -30.79
CA THR A 47 59.78 -3.45 -30.40
C THR A 47 59.71 -2.38 -29.31
N ASN A 48 60.21 -2.79 -28.14
CA ASN A 48 61.24 -2.14 -27.33
C ASN A 48 61.90 -0.89 -27.94
N ARG A 49 61.87 0.24 -27.21
CA ARG A 49 63.08 1.02 -26.85
C ARG A 49 62.81 2.11 -25.81
N ASN A 50 63.73 2.19 -24.85
CA ASN A 50 63.92 3.22 -23.82
C ASN A 50 63.98 4.66 -24.36
N TYR A 51 63.70 5.68 -23.53
CA TYR A 51 64.64 6.76 -23.15
C TYR A 51 64.05 7.71 -22.09
N TYR A 52 64.92 8.20 -21.21
CA TYR A 52 64.71 9.15 -20.10
C TYR A 52 64.62 10.63 -20.56
N ASN A 53 64.09 11.46 -19.64
CA ASN A 53 64.39 12.88 -19.32
C ASN A 53 63.44 14.05 -19.73
N HIS A 54 62.90 14.65 -18.66
CA HIS A 54 63.00 16.05 -18.17
C HIS A 54 62.41 17.28 -18.92
N ASN A 55 61.80 18.15 -18.08
CA ASN A 55 61.56 19.60 -18.16
C ASN A 55 60.45 20.19 -19.06
N GLY A 56 59.48 20.84 -18.38
CA GLY A 56 59.34 22.30 -18.45
C GLY A 56 58.41 22.92 -19.49
N ASN A 57 57.37 23.61 -18.97
CA ASN A 57 56.61 24.73 -19.53
C ASN A 57 55.42 24.49 -20.51
N VAL A 58 54.36 25.21 -20.14
CA VAL A 58 53.00 25.39 -20.67
C VAL A 58 53.03 26.06 -22.06
N PRO A 59 52.07 25.77 -22.97
CA PRO A 59 51.02 26.76 -23.22
C PRO A 59 49.59 26.20 -23.36
N GLN A 60 48.68 26.95 -22.77
CA GLN A 60 47.23 27.05 -22.98
C GLN A 60 46.82 26.88 -24.46
N ILE A 61 45.89 25.95 -24.73
CA ILE A 61 45.06 25.96 -25.94
C ILE A 61 43.60 25.76 -25.53
N TYR A 62 42.78 26.73 -25.95
CA TYR A 62 41.33 26.77 -25.82
C TYR A 62 40.67 25.49 -26.36
N GLY A 63 39.95 24.76 -25.48
CA GLY A 63 39.08 23.65 -25.84
C GLY A 63 37.67 23.93 -25.33
N GLN A 64 36.71 24.00 -26.26
CA GLN A 64 35.31 24.29 -26.05
C GLN A 64 34.69 23.43 -24.93
N GLN A 65 34.02 24.08 -23.98
CA GLN A 65 33.11 23.42 -23.04
C GLN A 65 31.97 22.76 -23.81
N GLN A 66 32.02 21.45 -23.99
CA GLN A 66 30.81 20.67 -24.18
C GLN A 66 30.15 20.49 -22.81
N GLN A 67 29.05 21.21 -22.61
CA GLN A 67 28.18 21.07 -21.47
C GLN A 67 27.64 19.64 -21.41
N GLN A 68 27.99 18.89 -20.36
CA GLN A 68 27.22 17.71 -19.97
C GLN A 68 25.80 18.19 -19.58
N PRO A 69 24.73 17.61 -20.12
CA PRO A 69 23.38 17.97 -19.69
C PRO A 69 23.17 17.48 -18.26
N THR A 70 23.03 18.44 -17.34
CA THR A 70 22.70 18.19 -15.93
C THR A 70 21.37 17.42 -15.80
N LEU A 71 21.44 16.17 -15.32
CA LEU A 71 20.31 15.27 -15.03
C LEU A 71 19.33 15.77 -13.93
N ALA A 72 19.52 16.98 -13.40
CA ALA A 72 18.80 17.47 -12.22
C ALA A 72 17.44 18.16 -12.51
N ARG A 73 17.09 18.46 -13.76
CA ARG A 73 15.87 19.26 -14.07
C ARG A 73 14.62 18.45 -14.47
N HIS A 74 14.74 17.21 -14.94
CA HIS A 74 13.59 16.45 -15.47
C HIS A 74 12.82 15.62 -14.42
N ASN A 75 13.45 15.27 -13.28
CA ASN A 75 12.79 14.52 -12.19
C ASN A 75 11.76 15.31 -11.37
N ARG A 76 11.50 16.60 -11.69
CA ARG A 76 10.52 17.44 -10.98
C ARG A 76 9.15 17.58 -11.68
N ARG A 77 8.98 17.10 -12.92
CA ARG A 77 7.72 17.31 -13.68
C ARG A 77 6.60 16.32 -13.36
N MET A 78 6.92 15.05 -13.07
CA MET A 78 5.92 14.00 -12.77
C MET A 78 5.11 14.26 -11.47
N PRO A 79 5.71 14.68 -10.33
CA PRO A 79 4.95 14.97 -9.11
C PRO A 79 3.96 16.13 -9.26
N GLN A 80 4.23 17.08 -10.17
CA GLN A 80 3.43 18.29 -10.36
C GLN A 80 2.19 18.08 -11.24
N GLN A 81 2.17 17.02 -12.07
CA GLN A 81 1.07 16.75 -13.01
C GLN A 81 0.05 15.76 -12.47
N LEU A 82 0.37 14.98 -11.43
CA LEU A 82 -0.52 13.96 -10.87
C LEU A 82 -1.87 14.52 -10.36
N PRO A 83 -1.93 15.67 -9.65
CA PRO A 83 -3.21 16.27 -9.27
C PRO A 83 -4.06 16.67 -10.49
N GLN A 84 -3.43 17.17 -11.56
CA GLN A 84 -4.11 17.56 -12.79
C GLN A 84 -4.62 16.36 -13.59
N LEU A 85 -3.87 15.24 -13.57
CA LEU A 85 -4.25 13.98 -14.21
C LEU A 85 -5.42 13.31 -13.49
N VAL A 86 -5.39 13.27 -12.15
CA VAL A 86 -6.52 12.78 -11.34
C VAL A 86 -7.77 13.64 -11.55
N GLN A 87 -7.61 14.97 -11.63
CA GLN A 87 -8.73 15.88 -11.88
C GLN A 87 -9.28 15.76 -13.32
N LYS A 88 -8.42 15.58 -14.33
CA LYS A 88 -8.85 15.29 -15.71
C LYS A 88 -9.55 13.95 -15.82
N GLN A 89 -9.07 12.92 -15.12
CA GLN A 89 -9.71 11.61 -15.08
C GLN A 89 -11.09 11.67 -14.42
N ARG A 90 -11.26 12.44 -13.33
CA ARG A 90 -12.58 12.69 -12.72
C ARG A 90 -13.57 13.36 -13.69
N LYS A 91 -13.10 14.31 -14.50
CA LYS A 91 -13.94 14.92 -15.54
C LYS A 91 -14.39 13.90 -16.58
N VAL A 92 -13.49 13.04 -17.05
CA VAL A 92 -13.80 11.97 -18.00
C VAL A 92 -14.75 10.93 -17.38
N GLN A 93 -14.52 10.53 -16.13
CA GLN A 93 -15.38 9.58 -15.41
C GLN A 93 -16.80 10.12 -15.21
N ASN A 94 -16.94 11.40 -14.84
CA ASN A 94 -18.24 12.06 -14.68
C ASN A 94 -18.98 12.20 -16.02
N LEU A 95 -18.26 12.44 -17.12
CA LEU A 95 -18.83 12.47 -18.47
C LEU A 95 -19.36 11.11 -18.92
N ILE A 96 -18.67 10.02 -18.58
CA ILE A 96 -19.10 8.64 -18.86
C ILE A 96 -20.38 8.32 -18.07
N VAL A 97 -20.45 8.68 -16.78
CA VAL A 97 -21.63 8.48 -15.93
C VAL A 97 -22.84 9.27 -16.45
N HIS A 98 -22.64 10.52 -16.87
CA HIS A 98 -23.71 11.34 -17.44
C HIS A 98 -24.26 10.75 -18.75
N HIS A 99 -23.39 10.22 -19.61
CA HIS A 99 -23.79 9.58 -20.87
C HIS A 99 -24.53 8.24 -20.63
N GLN A 100 -24.17 7.49 -19.58
CA GLN A 100 -24.87 6.26 -19.19
C GLN A 100 -26.24 6.54 -18.53
N SER A 101 -26.37 7.64 -17.77
CA SER A 101 -27.63 8.10 -17.17
C SER A 101 -28.63 8.61 -18.21
N GLN A 102 -28.16 9.20 -19.32
CA GLN A 102 -29.01 9.60 -20.44
C GLN A 102 -29.56 8.40 -21.23
N LYS A 103 -28.74 7.37 -21.46
CA LYS A 103 -29.19 6.12 -22.13
C LYS A 103 -30.22 5.31 -21.33
N THR A 104 -30.30 5.45 -20.01
CA THR A 104 -31.31 4.78 -19.19
C THR A 104 -32.64 5.54 -19.12
N LYS A 105 -32.63 6.86 -19.37
CA LYS A 105 -33.85 7.67 -19.50
C LYS A 105 -34.53 7.45 -20.86
N ASP A 106 -33.77 7.28 -21.94
CA ASP A 106 -34.33 7.03 -23.28
C ASP A 106 -34.98 5.65 -23.44
N LYS A 107 -34.64 4.67 -22.59
CA LYS A 107 -35.27 3.34 -22.58
C LYS A 107 -36.59 3.26 -21.78
N ARG A 108 -37.02 4.33 -21.10
CA ARG A 108 -38.28 4.34 -20.32
C ARG A 108 -39.53 4.71 -21.12
N HIS A 109 -39.42 5.04 -22.41
CA HIS A 109 -40.58 5.41 -23.24
C HIS A 109 -41.15 4.32 -24.16
N GLU A 110 -40.62 3.09 -24.11
CA GLU A 110 -41.21 1.97 -24.85
C GLU A 110 -41.35 0.72 -23.98
N LYS A 111 -42.53 0.56 -23.35
CA LYS A 111 -43.35 -0.66 -23.32
C LYS A 111 -44.35 -0.69 -22.15
N LYS A 112 -45.64 -0.74 -22.51
CA LYS A 112 -46.79 -1.31 -21.77
C LYS A 112 -47.57 -2.15 -22.80
N PRO A 113 -48.48 -3.08 -22.43
CA PRO A 113 -48.68 -3.80 -21.16
C PRO A 113 -48.88 -5.33 -21.37
N LEU A 114 -49.07 -6.12 -20.29
CA LEU A 114 -50.32 -6.89 -20.05
C LEU A 114 -50.31 -7.55 -18.66
N LYS A 115 -51.46 -7.47 -17.99
CA LYS A 115 -51.77 -8.13 -16.70
C LYS A 115 -52.36 -9.51 -16.97
N GLN A 116 -52.00 -10.51 -16.17
CA GLN A 116 -52.89 -11.63 -15.85
C GLN A 116 -52.60 -12.19 -14.46
N ALA A 117 -53.67 -12.63 -13.79
CA ALA A 117 -53.75 -12.93 -12.38
C ALA A 117 -53.57 -14.42 -12.06
N SER A 118 -53.11 -14.64 -10.81
CA SER A 118 -53.36 -15.76 -9.89
C SER A 118 -53.14 -17.22 -10.32
N LYS A 119 -52.27 -17.93 -9.57
CA LYS A 119 -52.67 -19.13 -8.81
C LYS A 119 -51.62 -19.56 -7.78
N ILE A 120 -52.16 -19.97 -6.63
CA ILE A 120 -51.55 -20.59 -5.46
C ILE A 120 -51.08 -22.02 -5.81
N CYS A 121 -49.94 -22.46 -5.29
CA CYS A 121 -49.68 -23.84 -4.88
C CYS A 121 -48.50 -23.91 -3.91
N ASN A 122 -48.73 -24.60 -2.78
CA ASN A 122 -47.75 -25.02 -1.79
C ASN A 122 -46.74 -26.02 -2.38
N GLU A 123 -45.51 -26.05 -1.85
CA GLU A 123 -44.94 -27.18 -1.09
C GLU A 123 -43.39 -27.26 -1.13
N ASN A 124 -42.86 -27.69 0.03
CA ASN A 124 -41.59 -28.41 0.29
C ASN A 124 -40.26 -27.63 0.46
N LYS A 125 -40.03 -27.26 1.74
CA LYS A 125 -38.72 -27.22 2.40
C LYS A 125 -38.10 -28.62 2.47
N PRO A 126 -36.76 -28.74 2.44
CA PRO A 126 -36.04 -29.75 3.18
C PRO A 126 -35.47 -29.19 4.48
N GLN A 127 -35.48 -30.03 5.50
CA GLN A 127 -35.10 -29.76 6.89
C GLN A 127 -33.87 -30.64 7.25
N VAL A 128 -33.06 -30.17 8.23
CA VAL A 128 -32.13 -30.94 9.10
C VAL A 128 -30.76 -31.22 8.46
N VAL A 129 -29.61 -30.82 9.05
CA VAL A 129 -29.02 -31.36 10.29
C VAL A 129 -28.38 -30.26 11.18
N ARG A 130 -28.88 -30.15 12.41
CA ARG A 130 -28.18 -29.58 13.58
C ARG A 130 -27.64 -30.74 14.41
N LYS A 131 -26.39 -30.66 14.86
CA LYS A 131 -25.92 -31.05 16.21
C LYS A 131 -24.41 -30.80 16.33
N THR A 132 -24.03 -29.85 17.17
CA THR A 132 -23.13 -30.10 18.32
C THR A 132 -23.26 -28.95 19.30
N THR A 133 -23.45 -29.33 20.55
CA THR A 133 -23.78 -28.52 21.73
C THR A 133 -22.54 -27.91 22.38
N ASN A 134 -22.74 -26.67 22.84
CA ASN A 134 -22.09 -25.91 23.91
C ASN A 134 -21.08 -26.62 24.83
N LEU A 135 -19.92 -25.97 25.02
CA LEU A 135 -19.20 -25.89 26.30
C LEU A 135 -18.61 -24.47 26.41
N ALA A 136 -19.00 -23.79 27.49
CA ALA A 136 -18.83 -22.36 27.72
C ALA A 136 -17.41 -21.96 28.13
N ALA A 137 -16.98 -20.78 27.65
CA ALA A 137 -15.92 -19.96 28.21
C ALA A 137 -16.38 -18.48 28.14
N PRO A 138 -15.95 -17.61 29.07
CA PRO A 138 -16.69 -16.40 29.42
C PRO A 138 -16.64 -15.32 28.33
N SER A 139 -17.75 -14.59 28.26
CA SER A 139 -18.06 -13.54 27.30
C SER A 139 -17.00 -12.44 27.22
N PRO A 140 -16.57 -12.03 26.00
CA PRO A 140 -16.34 -10.63 25.71
C PRO A 140 -17.71 -9.98 25.44
N GLN A 141 -17.96 -8.81 26.03
CA GLN A 141 -19.15 -8.01 25.77
C GLN A 141 -19.37 -7.91 24.25
N VAL A 142 -20.49 -8.49 23.79
CA VAL A 142 -20.96 -8.33 22.42
C VAL A 142 -21.30 -6.86 22.27
N VAL A 143 -20.39 -6.08 21.68
CA VAL A 143 -20.72 -4.77 21.16
C VAL A 143 -21.81 -5.04 20.12
N ALA A 144 -23.05 -4.75 20.49
CA ALA A 144 -24.20 -4.87 19.61
C ALA A 144 -23.86 -4.18 18.29
N SER A 145 -24.21 -4.81 17.17
CA SER A 145 -24.04 -4.22 15.86
C SER A 145 -24.80 -2.88 15.82
N LEU A 146 -24.08 -1.77 15.93
CA LEU A 146 -24.64 -0.40 15.85
C LEU A 146 -25.13 -0.07 14.43
N LEU A 147 -25.01 -1.02 13.50
CA LEU A 147 -25.65 -1.00 12.18
C LEU A 147 -27.19 -1.14 12.26
N GLY A 148 -27.81 -1.03 13.43
CA GLY A 148 -29.28 -1.02 13.56
C GLY A 148 -29.92 0.37 13.59
N GLU A 149 -29.18 1.43 13.94
CA GLU A 149 -29.77 2.70 14.37
C GLU A 149 -29.69 3.85 13.36
N HIS A 150 -28.98 3.68 12.22
CA HIS A 150 -28.86 4.74 11.21
C HIS A 150 -29.72 4.49 9.95
N HIS A 151 -30.39 5.53 9.44
CA HIS A 151 -31.32 5.45 8.30
C HIS A 151 -30.70 4.88 6.99
N TRP A 152 -29.39 5.03 6.78
CA TRP A 152 -28.69 4.56 5.56
C TRP A 152 -28.46 3.04 5.50
N LEU A 153 -28.92 2.30 6.52
CA LEU A 153 -28.82 0.84 6.62
C LEU A 153 -29.89 0.06 5.84
N LYS A 154 -30.86 0.76 5.23
CA LYS A 154 -31.92 0.13 4.42
C LYS A 154 -31.53 -0.11 2.96
N ILE A 155 -30.22 -0.16 2.66
CA ILE A 155 -29.74 -0.44 1.30
C ILE A 155 -29.51 -1.95 1.12
N SER A 156 -30.03 -2.51 0.03
CA SER A 156 -29.73 -3.91 -0.31
C SER A 156 -28.27 -4.05 -0.73
N GLN A 157 -27.67 -5.23 -0.55
CA GLN A 157 -26.30 -5.48 -1.01
C GLN A 157 -26.12 -5.13 -2.49
N THR A 158 -27.05 -5.55 -3.35
CA THR A 158 -27.01 -5.26 -4.79
C THR A 158 -27.02 -3.75 -5.06
N GLU A 159 -27.87 -2.99 -4.37
CA GLU A 159 -27.91 -1.54 -4.53
C GLU A 159 -26.63 -0.87 -4.03
N LEU A 160 -26.11 -1.32 -2.88
CA LEU A 160 -24.84 -0.84 -2.34
C LEU A 160 -23.72 -1.05 -3.36
N MET A 161 -23.65 -2.22 -3.96
CA MET A 161 -22.64 -2.55 -4.96
C MET A 161 -22.69 -1.63 -6.18
N VAL A 162 -23.89 -1.41 -6.73
CA VAL A 162 -24.07 -0.49 -7.86
C VAL A 162 -23.54 0.90 -7.50
N LYS A 163 -23.84 1.39 -6.30
CA LYS A 163 -23.36 2.69 -5.85
C LYS A 163 -21.86 2.71 -5.50
N LEU A 164 -21.28 1.59 -5.08
CA LEU A 164 -19.86 1.45 -4.78
C LEU A 164 -18.97 1.39 -6.02
N ARG A 165 -19.48 0.91 -7.16
CA ARG A 165 -18.70 0.76 -8.41
C ARG A 165 -17.98 2.04 -8.84
N GLN A 166 -18.55 3.21 -8.59
CA GLN A 166 -17.92 4.49 -8.92
C GLN A 166 -16.69 4.84 -8.06
N TYR A 167 -16.54 4.19 -6.89
CA TYR A 167 -15.43 4.39 -5.96
C TYR A 167 -14.35 3.31 -6.09
N VAL A 168 -14.58 2.28 -6.92
CA VAL A 168 -13.58 1.25 -7.17
C VAL A 168 -12.37 1.88 -7.85
N ILE A 169 -11.19 1.62 -7.31
CA ILE A 169 -9.92 2.09 -7.88
C ILE A 169 -9.79 1.51 -9.29
N ALA A 170 -9.57 2.38 -10.27
CA ALA A 170 -9.34 1.94 -11.64
C ALA A 170 -8.09 1.03 -11.69
N PRO A 171 -8.11 -0.12 -12.39
CA PRO A 171 -7.01 -1.09 -12.35
C PRO A 171 -5.63 -0.52 -12.69
N ASN A 172 -5.56 0.46 -13.59
CA ASN A 172 -4.32 1.13 -13.97
C ASN A 172 -3.76 2.07 -12.89
N LEU A 173 -4.55 2.44 -11.88
CA LEU A 173 -4.13 3.27 -10.77
C LEU A 173 -3.68 2.46 -9.54
N LEU A 174 -4.00 1.16 -9.49
CA LEU A 174 -3.62 0.30 -8.37
C LEU A 174 -2.11 0.35 -8.09
N ALA A 175 -1.28 0.28 -9.14
CA ALA A 175 0.17 0.39 -9.02
C ALA A 175 0.60 1.74 -8.43
N ASN A 176 -0.01 2.85 -8.84
CA ASN A 176 0.30 4.19 -8.33
C ASN A 176 -0.03 4.36 -6.85
N TYR A 177 -1.05 3.65 -6.37
CA TYR A 177 -1.44 3.61 -4.95
C TYR A 177 -0.68 2.56 -4.15
N GLY A 178 0.25 1.82 -4.77
CA GLY A 178 1.10 0.83 -4.11
C GLY A 178 0.48 -0.54 -3.91
N TYR A 179 -0.62 -0.84 -4.60
CA TYR A 179 -1.21 -2.17 -4.59
C TYR A 179 -0.34 -3.17 -5.37
N PRO A 180 -0.32 -4.44 -4.96
CA PRO A 180 0.29 -5.51 -5.74
C PRO A 180 -0.37 -5.62 -7.12
N THR A 181 0.43 -5.58 -8.17
CA THR A 181 -0.03 -5.66 -9.56
C THR A 181 0.87 -6.59 -10.39
N GLU A 182 0.32 -7.14 -11.46
CA GLU A 182 1.07 -7.99 -12.40
C GLU A 182 2.21 -7.19 -13.03
N SER A 183 3.38 -7.81 -13.13
CA SER A 183 4.56 -7.24 -13.79
C SER A 183 4.34 -7.24 -15.30
N THR A 184 4.56 -6.08 -15.93
CA THR A 184 4.58 -5.96 -17.38
C THR A 184 5.83 -6.54 -18.02
N VAL A 185 6.91 -6.72 -17.24
CA VAL A 185 8.23 -7.19 -17.71
C VAL A 185 8.42 -8.69 -17.42
N HIS A 186 7.96 -9.16 -16.26
CA HIS A 186 8.14 -10.54 -15.83
C HIS A 186 6.80 -11.27 -15.78
N ASN A 187 6.51 -12.05 -16.83
CA ASN A 187 5.24 -12.77 -16.94
C ASN A 187 4.94 -13.64 -15.70
N GLY A 188 3.73 -13.53 -15.18
CA GLY A 188 3.27 -14.26 -13.98
C GLY A 188 3.96 -13.86 -12.67
N LYS A 189 4.64 -12.70 -12.65
CA LYS A 189 5.23 -12.13 -11.43
C LYS A 189 4.49 -10.88 -11.01
N VAL A 190 4.51 -10.60 -9.72
CA VAL A 190 3.88 -9.42 -9.13
C VAL A 190 4.93 -8.37 -8.77
N VAL A 191 4.60 -7.10 -8.95
CA VAL A 191 5.41 -5.96 -8.52
C VAL A 191 4.60 -5.02 -7.64
N ILE A 192 5.30 -4.30 -6.78
CA ILE A 192 4.72 -3.27 -5.90
C ILE A 192 5.51 -1.99 -6.10
N PHE A 193 4.83 -0.94 -6.55
CA PHE A 193 5.43 0.37 -6.69
C PHE A 193 5.21 1.19 -5.42
N LYS A 194 6.29 1.67 -4.81
CA LYS A 194 6.23 2.58 -3.66
C LYS A 194 6.72 3.95 -4.09
N GLN A 195 5.82 4.92 -4.17
CA GLN A 195 6.19 6.29 -4.51
C GLN A 195 7.24 6.83 -3.53
N LEU A 196 8.25 7.56 -4.03
CA LEU A 196 9.15 8.33 -3.17
C LEU A 196 8.31 9.35 -2.39
N ALA A 197 8.45 9.37 -1.06
CA ALA A 197 7.94 10.48 -0.29
C ALA A 197 8.58 11.77 -0.83
N PRO A 198 7.81 12.85 -1.06
CA PRO A 198 8.42 14.13 -1.34
C PRO A 198 9.35 14.45 -0.17
N ALA A 199 10.62 14.73 -0.47
CA ALA A 199 11.59 15.11 0.54
C ALA A 199 11.01 16.24 1.38
N PHE A 200 10.91 16.03 2.69
CA PHE A 200 10.74 17.13 3.62
C PHE A 200 11.98 18.02 3.45
N ASP A 201 11.78 19.32 3.26
CA ASP A 201 12.86 20.33 3.25
C ASP A 201 13.62 20.25 4.58
N ALA A 202 14.67 19.43 4.61
CA ALA A 202 15.72 19.51 5.61
C ALA A 202 16.74 20.53 5.08
N SER A 203 16.47 21.81 5.32
CA SER A 203 17.49 22.84 5.23
C SER A 203 18.44 22.66 6.41
N THR A 204 19.47 21.85 6.25
CA THR A 204 20.67 21.92 7.10
C THR A 204 21.85 22.16 6.19
N ASN A 205 22.21 23.44 6.08
CA ASN A 205 23.59 23.82 5.81
C ASN A 205 24.38 23.42 7.05
N ASP A 206 25.33 22.50 6.91
CA ASP A 206 26.61 22.60 7.61
C ASP A 206 27.59 21.63 6.94
N THR A 207 28.54 22.24 6.24
CA THR A 207 29.82 21.66 5.86
C THR A 207 30.75 21.74 7.07
N ASP A 208 31.36 20.62 7.47
CA ASP A 208 32.81 20.55 7.68
C ASP A 208 33.30 19.13 7.97
N ASP A 209 34.10 18.66 7.02
CA ASP A 209 35.31 17.83 7.07
C ASP A 209 35.68 17.05 8.34
N ASN A 210 35.92 15.75 8.12
CA ASN A 210 37.25 15.12 8.11
C ASN A 210 37.19 13.70 8.70
N VAL A 211 36.87 12.70 7.87
CA VAL A 211 36.95 11.29 8.27
C VAL A 211 38.18 10.66 7.63
N ASN A 212 39.14 10.31 8.48
CA ASN A 212 40.37 9.61 8.12
C ASN A 212 40.04 8.24 7.50
N LEU A 213 40.26 8.12 6.19
CA LEU A 213 39.91 6.97 5.36
C LEU A 213 40.79 5.72 5.58
N ALA A 214 41.82 5.79 6.44
CA ALA A 214 42.75 4.69 6.68
C ALA A 214 42.47 3.88 7.96
N GLU A 215 41.61 4.36 8.86
CA GLU A 215 41.28 3.68 10.13
C GLU A 215 40.06 2.73 9.99
N LEU A 216 39.28 2.84 8.91
CA LEU A 216 38.06 2.04 8.69
C LEU A 216 38.31 0.71 7.94
N GLU A 217 39.52 0.47 7.43
CA GLU A 217 39.85 -0.72 6.62
C GLU A 217 40.38 -1.92 7.44
N ARG A 218 40.27 -1.89 8.78
CA ARG A 218 40.60 -3.03 9.63
C ARG A 218 39.41 -3.47 10.47
N GLN A 219 38.40 -4.06 9.82
CA GLN A 219 37.68 -5.27 10.24
C GLN A 219 36.45 -5.49 9.36
N LEU A 220 36.18 -6.77 9.07
CA LEU A 220 35.05 -7.33 8.32
C LEU A 220 35.30 -7.48 6.81
N VAL A 221 35.61 -8.72 6.42
CA VAL A 221 35.32 -9.25 5.08
C VAL A 221 33.88 -8.87 4.73
N PRO A 222 33.61 -8.16 3.61
CA PRO A 222 32.25 -7.82 3.23
C PRO A 222 31.43 -9.10 3.09
N ASN A 223 30.45 -9.29 3.96
CA ASN A 223 29.44 -10.31 3.73
C ASN A 223 28.67 -9.87 2.48
N LYS A 224 28.88 -10.54 1.36
CA LYS A 224 28.33 -10.17 0.04
C LYS A 224 26.80 -10.09 0.02
N ASP A 225 26.12 -10.62 1.05
CA ASP A 225 24.66 -10.60 1.21
C ASP A 225 24.13 -9.46 2.12
N ALA A 226 24.97 -8.54 2.59
CA ALA A 226 24.53 -7.44 3.45
C ALA A 226 23.71 -6.40 2.68
N VAL A 227 22.46 -6.17 3.11
CA VAL A 227 21.55 -5.18 2.54
C VAL A 227 21.23 -4.11 3.58
N THR A 228 21.55 -2.86 3.27
CA THR A 228 21.21 -1.70 4.11
C THR A 228 19.74 -1.33 3.95
N LYS A 229 19.04 -1.17 5.07
CA LYS A 229 17.63 -0.76 5.17
C LYS A 229 17.50 0.46 6.08
N GLN A 230 16.45 1.24 5.90
CA GLN A 230 16.14 2.39 6.76
C GLN A 230 15.07 2.01 7.79
N CYS A 231 15.32 2.32 9.07
CA CYS A 231 14.39 2.04 10.14
C CYS A 231 13.14 2.95 10.06
N VAL A 232 11.93 2.40 10.09
CA VAL A 232 10.68 3.19 9.97
C VAL A 232 10.29 3.93 11.26
N ARG A 233 11.11 3.83 12.30
CA ARG A 233 10.83 4.42 13.63
C ARG A 233 11.82 5.51 14.02
N CYS A 234 13.11 5.22 13.86
CA CYS A 234 14.19 6.14 14.19
C CYS A 234 14.94 6.66 12.96
N GLU A 235 14.54 6.23 11.75
CA GLU A 235 15.11 6.65 10.47
C GLU A 235 16.58 6.29 10.23
N ARG A 236 17.29 5.73 11.22
CA ARG A 236 18.66 5.26 11.10
C ARG A 236 18.79 4.06 10.15
N PRO A 237 19.87 3.98 9.37
CA PRO A 237 20.17 2.80 8.57
C PRO A 237 20.56 1.62 9.47
N PHE A 238 20.27 0.40 9.02
CA PHE A 238 20.70 -0.84 9.66
C PHE A 238 20.88 -1.92 8.58
N GLN A 239 21.61 -3.00 8.90
CA GLN A 239 21.94 -4.05 7.93
C GLN A 239 21.26 -5.39 8.27
N VAL A 240 20.70 -6.00 7.22
CA VAL A 240 20.13 -7.35 7.25
C VAL A 240 20.62 -8.14 6.04
N THR A 241 20.64 -9.47 6.12
CA THR A 241 20.87 -10.32 4.95
C THR A 241 19.67 -10.29 4.01
N SER A 242 19.86 -10.77 2.78
CA SER A 242 18.78 -11.07 1.83
C SER A 242 17.68 -11.99 2.42
N SER A 243 18.04 -12.87 3.36
CA SER A 243 17.14 -13.76 4.11
C SER A 243 16.56 -13.14 5.40
N GLY A 244 16.71 -11.83 5.60
CA GLY A 244 16.13 -11.11 6.74
C GLY A 244 16.84 -11.36 8.08
N VAL A 245 18.08 -11.84 8.09
CA VAL A 245 18.86 -12.02 9.32
C VAL A 245 19.59 -10.73 9.66
N TYR A 246 19.46 -10.25 10.89
CA TYR A 246 20.14 -9.03 11.34
C TYR A 246 21.64 -9.27 11.50
N LEU A 247 22.45 -8.44 10.84
CA LEU A 247 23.91 -8.49 10.96
C LEU A 247 24.39 -7.78 12.23
N MET A 248 23.66 -6.75 12.66
CA MET A 248 23.95 -5.98 13.86
C MET A 248 22.70 -5.90 14.75
N ARG A 249 22.90 -5.97 16.07
CA ARG A 249 21.82 -5.92 17.08
C ARG A 249 21.83 -4.60 17.83
N GLU A 250 21.75 -3.51 17.08
CA GLU A 250 21.65 -2.17 17.64
C GLU A 250 20.26 -1.89 18.18
N ARG A 251 20.22 -1.18 19.32
CA ARG A 251 18.97 -0.80 19.97
C ARG A 251 18.36 0.40 19.24
N CYS A 252 17.12 0.23 18.81
CA CYS A 252 16.35 1.28 18.14
C CYS A 252 15.62 2.12 19.19
N THR A 253 16.07 3.36 19.39
CA THR A 253 15.42 4.34 20.28
C THR A 253 14.65 5.38 19.46
N PHE A 254 13.37 5.59 19.75
CA PHE A 254 12.46 6.41 18.94
C PHE A 254 11.28 6.94 19.77
N HIS A 255 10.59 7.96 19.23
CA HIS A 255 9.30 8.43 19.71
C HIS A 255 8.20 7.76 18.88
N TRP A 256 7.28 7.03 19.51
CA TRP A 256 6.14 6.44 18.79
C TRP A 256 5.01 7.46 18.54
N GLY A 257 4.98 8.54 19.33
CA GLY A 257 3.99 9.60 19.20
C GLY A 257 4.33 10.56 18.07
N LYS A 258 3.32 11.21 17.51
CA LYS A 258 3.50 12.31 16.55
C LYS A 258 3.87 13.60 17.27
N LEU A 259 4.63 14.44 16.58
CA LEU A 259 4.95 15.80 17.02
C LEU A 259 3.74 16.71 16.78
N TYR A 260 3.31 17.45 17.81
CA TYR A 260 2.17 18.36 17.73
C TYR A 260 2.48 19.72 18.35
N LYS A 261 1.81 20.77 17.86
CA LYS A 261 1.98 22.13 18.35
C LYS A 261 1.21 22.31 19.65
N VAL A 262 1.91 22.71 20.71
CA VAL A 262 1.36 23.06 22.01
C VAL A 262 1.50 24.57 22.21
N ASN A 263 0.43 25.24 22.63
CA ASN A 263 0.49 26.64 23.03
C ASN A 263 1.03 26.71 24.46
N THR A 264 2.22 27.26 24.64
CA THR A 264 2.79 27.51 25.97
C THR A 264 2.26 28.84 26.51
N ARG A 265 2.40 29.07 27.83
CA ARG A 265 2.08 30.39 28.41
C ARG A 265 2.86 31.46 27.62
N HIS A 266 2.18 32.54 27.22
CA HIS A 266 2.66 33.64 26.34
C HIS A 266 2.50 33.48 24.81
N ASN A 267 1.58 32.65 24.29
CA ASN A 267 1.33 32.51 22.84
C ASN A 267 2.54 32.03 22.02
N ILE A 268 3.51 31.40 22.68
CA ILE A 268 4.64 30.74 22.03
C ILE A 268 4.19 29.30 21.69
N TYR A 269 4.40 28.88 20.45
CA TYR A 269 4.07 27.53 20.02
C TYR A 269 5.31 26.66 20.05
N ASP A 270 5.30 25.67 20.93
CA ASP A 270 6.34 24.65 20.98
C ASP A 270 5.85 23.35 20.34
N LYS A 271 6.78 22.52 19.87
CA LYS A 271 6.49 21.22 19.26
C LYS A 271 6.86 20.12 20.25
N GLN A 272 5.87 19.35 20.67
CA GLN A 272 6.06 18.28 21.64
C GLN A 272 5.58 16.94 21.08
N TYR A 273 6.23 15.86 21.47
CA TYR A 273 5.81 14.51 21.09
C TYR A 273 4.62 14.05 21.94
N THR A 274 3.56 13.58 21.28
CA THR A 274 2.36 13.03 21.97
C THR A 274 2.65 11.84 22.89
N CYS A 275 3.80 11.17 22.75
CA CYS A 275 4.14 10.00 23.55
C CYS A 275 4.71 10.32 24.93
N CYS A 276 5.42 11.44 25.09
CA CYS A 276 6.13 11.76 26.34
C CYS A 276 6.22 13.27 26.65
N GLY A 277 5.68 14.13 25.78
CA GLY A 277 5.82 15.59 25.90
C GLY A 277 7.23 16.11 25.62
N GLY A 278 8.15 15.27 25.13
CA GLY A 278 9.52 15.68 24.79
C GLY A 278 9.55 16.65 23.60
N SER A 279 10.56 17.52 23.54
CA SER A 279 10.77 18.45 22.41
C SER A 279 11.18 17.72 21.13
N SER A 280 11.22 18.43 19.99
CA SER A 280 11.69 17.89 18.71
C SER A 280 13.12 17.34 18.74
N GLU A 281 13.97 17.86 19.63
CA GLU A 281 15.38 17.49 19.77
C GLU A 281 15.58 16.38 20.80
N SER A 282 14.54 16.02 21.55
CA SER A 282 14.64 15.00 22.59
C SER A 282 14.91 13.61 22.00
N VAL A 283 15.80 12.86 22.64
CA VAL A 283 16.02 11.45 22.29
C VAL A 283 14.72 10.65 22.46
N GLY A 284 14.56 9.61 21.64
CA GLY A 284 13.35 8.77 21.66
C GLY A 284 12.99 8.23 23.04
N CYS A 285 11.71 8.32 23.43
CA CYS A 285 11.24 7.86 24.73
C CYS A 285 10.93 6.36 24.81
N THR A 286 11.04 5.64 23.69
CA THR A 286 10.80 4.20 23.60
C THR A 286 11.99 3.53 22.94
N SER A 287 12.32 2.32 23.40
CA SER A 287 13.43 1.56 22.84
C SER A 287 13.03 0.13 22.52
N ASN A 288 13.51 -0.34 21.38
CA ASN A 288 13.33 -1.69 20.90
C ASN A 288 14.69 -2.37 20.66
N PRO A 289 14.81 -3.70 20.85
CA PRO A 289 16.08 -4.39 20.68
C PRO A 289 16.66 -4.34 19.26
N LEU A 290 15.82 -4.11 18.25
CA LEU A 290 16.20 -4.12 16.85
C LEU A 290 15.45 -3.03 16.07
N HIS A 291 16.08 -2.55 15.00
CA HIS A 291 15.47 -1.68 14.01
C HIS A 291 14.47 -2.45 13.16
N VAL A 292 13.46 -1.77 12.60
CA VAL A 292 12.39 -2.41 11.81
C VAL A 292 12.12 -1.64 10.53
N TRP A 293 11.66 -2.32 9.48
CA TRP A 293 11.37 -1.70 8.18
C TRP A 293 10.06 -2.24 7.60
N THR A 294 9.49 -1.56 6.60
CA THR A 294 8.18 -1.95 6.04
C THR A 294 8.21 -3.22 5.19
N GLY A 295 9.38 -3.63 4.69
CA GLY A 295 9.53 -4.69 3.69
C GLY A 295 9.53 -4.20 2.24
N VAL A 296 9.27 -2.90 2.03
CA VAL A 296 9.29 -2.26 0.71
C VAL A 296 10.09 -0.95 0.75
N VAL A 297 10.90 -0.75 -0.27
CA VAL A 297 11.69 0.48 -0.49
C VAL A 297 11.04 1.33 -1.57
N PRO A 298 11.32 2.65 -1.63
CA PRO A 298 10.83 3.47 -2.73
C PRO A 298 11.27 2.92 -4.09
N GLY A 299 10.40 3.04 -5.10
CA GLY A 299 10.59 2.44 -6.42
C GLY A 299 9.82 1.13 -6.60
N ILE A 300 10.30 0.29 -7.52
CA ILE A 300 9.67 -0.99 -7.86
C ILE A 300 10.24 -2.08 -6.94
N ASN A 301 9.35 -2.82 -6.29
CA ASN A 301 9.68 -3.96 -5.45
C ASN A 301 9.17 -5.25 -6.12
N GLY A 302 9.92 -6.35 -5.99
CA GLY A 302 9.70 -7.60 -6.72
C GLY A 302 10.81 -7.85 -7.75
N PRO A 303 10.59 -8.71 -8.76
CA PRO A 303 9.36 -9.48 -9.01
C PRO A 303 9.09 -10.55 -7.95
N TYR A 304 7.84 -10.64 -7.49
CA TYR A 304 7.36 -11.65 -6.55
C TYR A 304 6.68 -12.81 -7.27
N GLY A 305 6.89 -14.04 -6.80
CA GLY A 305 6.32 -15.25 -7.40
C GLY A 305 5.32 -15.99 -6.51
N ASP A 306 5.09 -15.50 -5.30
CA ASP A 306 4.34 -16.13 -4.21
C ASP A 306 2.96 -15.49 -3.99
N PHE A 307 2.60 -14.47 -4.77
CA PHE A 307 1.30 -13.82 -4.70
C PHE A 307 0.21 -14.68 -5.33
N VAL A 308 -0.91 -14.82 -4.63
CA VAL A 308 -2.10 -15.50 -5.13
C VAL A 308 -3.10 -14.49 -5.71
N HIS A 309 -3.93 -14.93 -6.64
CA HIS A 309 -4.89 -14.09 -7.34
C HIS A 309 -6.31 -14.49 -6.98
N THR A 310 -7.15 -13.51 -6.63
CA THR A 310 -8.61 -13.76 -6.56
C THR A 310 -9.13 -14.14 -7.94
N ARG A 311 -9.98 -15.17 -8.01
CA ARG A 311 -10.57 -15.67 -9.24
C ARG A 311 -12.08 -15.48 -9.22
N GLN A 312 -12.70 -15.46 -10.39
CA GLN A 312 -14.15 -15.54 -10.48
C GLN A 312 -14.58 -16.97 -10.14
N LEU A 313 -15.39 -17.09 -9.09
CA LEU A 313 -16.04 -18.28 -8.56
C LEU A 313 -17.54 -18.24 -8.86
N THR A 314 -18.16 -17.07 -8.70
CA THR A 314 -19.61 -16.88 -8.86
C THR A 314 -19.92 -15.58 -9.61
N ASP A 315 -21.07 -15.55 -10.28
CA ASP A 315 -21.57 -14.32 -10.91
C ASP A 315 -22.25 -13.37 -9.92
N GLU A 316 -22.47 -13.80 -8.67
CA GLU A 316 -23.00 -12.96 -7.60
C GLU A 316 -21.86 -12.17 -6.95
N PRO A 317 -21.73 -10.87 -7.24
CA PRO A 317 -20.64 -10.11 -6.69
C PRO A 317 -20.96 -9.80 -5.21
N LYS A 318 -19.94 -9.78 -4.34
CA LYS A 318 -20.13 -9.58 -2.89
C LYS A 318 -19.44 -8.32 -2.39
N VAL A 319 -19.80 -7.84 -1.20
CA VAL A 319 -19.10 -6.73 -0.53
C VAL A 319 -18.54 -7.22 0.79
N TYR A 320 -17.26 -6.98 0.99
CA TYR A 320 -16.57 -7.26 2.24
C TYR A 320 -15.74 -6.05 2.64
N ALA A 321 -15.66 -5.79 3.94
CA ALA A 321 -14.62 -4.92 4.48
C ALA A 321 -13.59 -5.75 5.22
N LEU A 322 -12.31 -5.38 5.10
CA LEU A 322 -11.23 -6.11 5.74
C LEU A 322 -10.19 -5.18 6.35
N ASP A 323 -9.53 -5.69 7.37
CA ASP A 323 -8.42 -5.03 8.05
C ASP A 323 -7.48 -6.10 8.64
N CYS A 324 -6.18 -5.83 8.57
CA CYS A 324 -5.14 -6.71 9.06
C CYS A 324 -4.28 -6.02 10.12
N GLU A 325 -3.93 -6.79 11.16
CA GLU A 325 -2.88 -6.39 12.09
C GLU A 325 -1.55 -7.00 11.68
N MET A 326 -0.51 -6.19 11.65
CA MET A 326 0.83 -6.60 11.23
C MET A 326 1.87 -6.49 12.35
N SER A 327 2.84 -7.39 12.30
CA SER A 327 4.04 -7.37 13.13
C SER A 327 5.30 -7.25 12.25
N PHE A 328 6.41 -6.85 12.84
CA PHE A 328 7.69 -6.77 12.15
C PHE A 328 8.48 -8.08 12.26
N VAL A 329 8.92 -8.59 11.12
CA VAL A 329 9.91 -9.66 10.95
C VAL A 329 11.13 -9.13 10.21
N GLY A 330 12.18 -9.94 10.06
CA GLY A 330 13.40 -9.55 9.33
C GLY A 330 13.17 -9.09 7.88
N HIS A 331 12.17 -9.64 7.21
CA HIS A 331 11.77 -9.25 5.85
C HIS A 331 10.81 -8.05 5.78
N GLY A 332 10.49 -7.44 6.92
CA GLY A 332 9.60 -6.28 7.01
C GLY A 332 8.29 -6.57 7.74
N LEU A 333 7.20 -5.93 7.33
CA LEU A 333 5.87 -6.19 7.89
C LEU A 333 5.35 -7.56 7.45
N ALA A 334 4.73 -8.29 8.37
CA ALA A 334 4.08 -9.57 8.12
C ALA A 334 2.72 -9.66 8.82
N LEU A 335 1.80 -10.39 8.20
CA LEU A 335 0.44 -10.59 8.70
C LEU A 335 0.44 -11.33 10.03
N THR A 336 -0.31 -10.82 11.00
CA THR A 336 -0.47 -11.46 12.32
C THR A 336 -1.90 -11.61 12.80
N LYS A 337 -2.85 -10.82 12.29
CA LYS A 337 -4.29 -11.03 12.44
C LYS A 337 -4.97 -10.50 11.19
N ILE A 338 -6.03 -11.17 10.76
CA ILE A 338 -6.93 -10.66 9.72
C ILE A 338 -8.35 -10.68 10.26
N THR A 339 -9.13 -9.67 9.91
CA THR A 339 -10.57 -9.62 10.09
C THR A 339 -11.26 -9.27 8.77
N VAL A 340 -12.32 -10.00 8.43
CA VAL A 340 -13.21 -9.75 7.29
C VAL A 340 -14.64 -9.69 7.81
N VAL A 341 -15.35 -8.63 7.42
CA VAL A 341 -16.76 -8.42 7.73
C VAL A 341 -17.59 -8.36 6.45
N GLY A 342 -18.82 -8.84 6.52
CA GLY A 342 -19.79 -8.77 5.44
C GLY A 342 -20.36 -7.36 5.24
N PHE A 343 -21.16 -7.19 4.20
CA PHE A 343 -21.85 -5.92 3.90
C PHE A 343 -22.81 -5.46 5.01
N ASP A 344 -23.26 -6.40 5.85
CA ASP A 344 -24.10 -6.19 7.03
C ASP A 344 -23.27 -5.94 8.31
N GLY A 345 -21.94 -5.82 8.15
CA GLY A 345 -20.95 -5.66 9.22
C GLY A 345 -20.85 -6.85 10.18
N GLN A 346 -21.43 -7.99 9.83
CA GLN A 346 -21.24 -9.22 10.59
C GLN A 346 -19.86 -9.79 10.33
N LEU A 347 -19.28 -10.41 11.36
CA LEU A 347 -17.99 -11.06 11.25
C LEU A 347 -18.10 -12.27 10.32
N VAL A 348 -17.31 -12.29 9.25
CA VAL A 348 -17.26 -13.37 8.26
C VAL A 348 -16.05 -14.27 8.49
N TYR A 349 -14.88 -13.67 8.74
CA TYR A 349 -13.64 -14.41 8.92
C TYR A 349 -12.70 -13.65 9.85
N GLN A 350 -12.17 -14.30 10.88
CA GLN A 350 -11.12 -13.70 11.73
C GLN A 350 -10.19 -14.77 12.28
N HIS A 351 -8.89 -14.58 12.09
CA HIS A 351 -7.87 -15.49 12.61
C HIS A 351 -6.57 -14.75 12.92
N PHE A 352 -5.89 -15.21 13.96
CA PHE A 352 -4.47 -14.94 14.15
C PHE A 352 -3.66 -15.74 13.13
N VAL A 353 -2.57 -15.14 12.66
CA VAL A 353 -1.71 -15.68 11.63
C VAL A 353 -0.29 -15.77 12.14
N ARG A 354 0.35 -16.91 11.91
CA ARG A 354 1.77 -17.09 12.17
C ARG A 354 2.55 -16.60 10.95
N PRO A 355 3.34 -15.51 11.08
CA PRO A 355 4.09 -14.99 9.95
C PRO A 355 5.25 -15.92 9.61
N ILE A 356 5.73 -15.80 8.37
CA ILE A 356 6.93 -16.47 7.90
C ILE A 356 8.14 -15.70 8.47
N GLY A 357 8.93 -16.39 9.29
CA GLY A 357 10.11 -15.82 9.94
C GLY A 357 9.89 -15.44 11.41
N THR A 358 10.98 -15.09 12.09
CA THR A 358 10.94 -14.70 13.50
C THR A 358 10.45 -13.27 13.64
N ILE A 359 9.45 -13.07 14.49
CA ILE A 359 8.98 -11.73 14.86
C ILE A 359 10.04 -11.04 15.68
N VAL A 360 10.38 -9.85 15.20
CA VAL A 360 11.29 -8.89 15.81
C VAL A 360 10.51 -7.98 16.77
N ASP A 361 9.32 -7.57 16.35
CA ASP A 361 8.40 -6.79 17.17
C ASP A 361 6.95 -7.07 16.78
N TYR A 362 6.12 -7.40 17.77
CA TYR A 362 4.68 -7.62 17.65
C TYR A 362 3.89 -6.36 17.29
N ASN A 363 4.50 -5.19 17.47
CA ASN A 363 3.86 -3.90 17.29
C ASN A 363 2.60 -3.74 18.16
N THR A 364 2.56 -4.40 19.32
CA THR A 364 1.37 -4.62 20.17
C THR A 364 0.59 -3.34 20.50
N ARG A 365 1.29 -2.21 20.66
CA ARG A 365 0.64 -0.90 20.88
C ARG A 365 -0.38 -0.57 19.79
N PHE A 366 -0.05 -0.92 18.55
CA PHE A 366 -0.89 -0.66 17.39
C PHE A 366 -1.69 -1.91 17.03
N SER A 367 -1.06 -3.08 16.98
CA SER A 367 -1.68 -4.32 16.48
C SER A 367 -2.63 -5.01 17.47
N GLY A 368 -2.48 -4.75 18.77
CA GLY A 368 -3.13 -5.54 19.83
C GLY A 368 -2.67 -6.99 19.94
N VAL A 369 -1.78 -7.45 19.04
CA VAL A 369 -1.28 -8.83 19.01
C VAL A 369 -0.18 -9.02 20.04
N THR A 370 -0.29 -10.09 20.83
CA THR A 370 0.71 -10.49 21.81
C THR A 370 1.49 -11.74 21.38
N LYS A 371 2.59 -12.03 22.08
CA LYS A 371 3.33 -13.29 21.91
C LYS A 371 2.48 -14.53 22.18
N GLY A 372 1.52 -14.45 23.10
CA GLY A 372 0.61 -15.55 23.41
C GLY A 372 -0.32 -15.88 22.25
N ASP A 373 -0.83 -14.85 21.57
CA ASP A 373 -1.83 -15.00 20.50
C ASP A 373 -1.33 -15.81 19.32
N ILE A 374 -0.06 -15.69 18.94
CA ILE A 374 0.54 -16.40 17.81
C ILE A 374 1.47 -17.55 18.22
N SER A 375 1.52 -17.86 19.51
CA SER A 375 2.38 -18.89 20.08
C SER A 375 2.12 -20.26 19.44
N LYS A 376 3.10 -21.17 19.52
CA LYS A 376 2.94 -22.55 19.02
C LYS A 376 1.86 -23.34 19.77
N SER A 377 1.56 -22.97 21.01
CA SER A 377 0.52 -23.61 21.82
C SER A 377 -0.89 -23.17 21.42
N ASN A 378 -1.06 -22.01 20.78
CA ASN A 378 -2.36 -21.59 20.27
C ASN A 378 -2.71 -22.34 18.98
N LYS A 379 -3.57 -23.36 19.11
CA LYS A 379 -4.05 -24.20 18.01
C LYS A 379 -4.99 -23.48 17.03
N ARG A 380 -5.45 -22.26 17.34
CA ARG A 380 -6.34 -21.46 16.49
C ARG A 380 -5.60 -20.57 15.48
N VAL A 381 -4.26 -20.53 15.56
CA VAL A 381 -3.40 -19.72 14.70
C VAL A 381 -3.18 -20.44 13.38
N LYS A 382 -3.47 -19.76 12.27
CA LYS A 382 -3.27 -20.29 10.91
C LYS A 382 -1.94 -19.82 10.32
N THR A 383 -1.46 -20.53 9.32
CA THR A 383 -0.39 -20.07 8.44
C THR A 383 -0.94 -19.12 7.37
N LEU A 384 -0.07 -18.32 6.74
CA LEU A 384 -0.46 -17.44 5.64
C LEU A 384 -1.14 -18.22 4.50
N ALA A 385 -0.59 -19.38 4.13
CA ALA A 385 -1.15 -20.23 3.07
C ALA A 385 -2.57 -20.75 3.39
N GLU A 386 -2.83 -21.12 4.64
CA GLU A 386 -4.19 -21.52 5.06
C GLU A 386 -5.15 -20.34 4.99
N VAL A 387 -4.73 -19.15 5.45
CA VAL A 387 -5.55 -17.94 5.35
C VAL A 387 -5.84 -17.59 3.89
N GLN A 388 -4.84 -17.61 3.02
CA GLN A 388 -5.02 -17.37 1.58
C GLN A 388 -6.02 -18.35 0.97
N ARG A 389 -5.88 -19.66 1.26
CA ARG A 389 -6.82 -20.68 0.77
C ARG A 389 -8.25 -20.43 1.24
N ASP A 390 -8.43 -20.03 2.48
CA ASP A 390 -9.75 -19.75 3.04
C ASP A 390 -10.35 -18.48 2.44
N LEU A 391 -9.56 -17.41 2.32
CA LEU A 391 -9.97 -16.15 1.70
C LEU A 391 -10.33 -16.33 0.22
N LEU A 392 -9.59 -17.14 -0.53
CA LEU A 392 -9.88 -17.44 -1.93
C LEU A 392 -11.17 -18.25 -2.13
N GLN A 393 -11.80 -18.76 -1.07
CA GLN A 393 -13.14 -19.36 -1.13
C GLN A 393 -14.24 -18.35 -0.73
N ILE A 394 -13.89 -17.28 -0.05
CA ILE A 394 -14.80 -16.25 0.46
C ILE A 394 -14.86 -15.05 -0.51
N ILE A 395 -13.71 -14.65 -1.03
CA ILE A 395 -13.48 -13.45 -1.83
C ILE A 395 -13.28 -13.84 -3.30
N ASP A 396 -14.22 -13.38 -4.12
CA ASP A 396 -14.23 -13.50 -5.57
C ASP A 396 -13.46 -12.33 -6.23
N ALA A 397 -13.00 -12.48 -7.47
CA ALA A 397 -12.45 -11.37 -8.26
C ALA A 397 -13.43 -10.19 -8.43
N ASN A 398 -14.73 -10.48 -8.45
CA ASN A 398 -15.83 -9.52 -8.58
C ASN A 398 -16.31 -8.97 -7.23
N SER A 399 -15.87 -9.55 -6.10
CA SER A 399 -16.17 -9.01 -4.77
C SER A 399 -15.53 -7.63 -4.62
N ILE A 400 -16.26 -6.66 -4.08
CA ILE A 400 -15.72 -5.36 -3.72
C ILE A 400 -15.11 -5.46 -2.32
N LEU A 401 -13.80 -5.22 -2.22
CA LEU A 401 -13.10 -5.13 -0.94
C LEU A 401 -12.99 -3.68 -0.48
N ILE A 402 -13.45 -3.41 0.74
CA ILE A 402 -13.42 -2.09 1.38
C ILE A 402 -12.37 -2.11 2.50
N GLY A 403 -11.56 -1.05 2.61
CA GLY A 403 -10.61 -0.89 3.72
C GLY A 403 -10.03 0.52 3.82
N HIS A 404 -8.96 0.68 4.59
CA HIS A 404 -8.26 1.95 4.76
C HIS A 404 -6.74 1.78 4.62
N GLY A 405 -6.18 2.20 3.48
CA GLY A 405 -4.78 1.95 3.15
C GLY A 405 -4.52 0.47 2.84
N LEU A 406 -5.47 -0.15 2.12
CA LEU A 406 -5.56 -1.60 1.92
C LEU A 406 -4.40 -2.16 1.10
N GLU A 407 -3.56 -1.31 0.51
CA GLU A 407 -2.35 -1.73 -0.17
C GLU A 407 -1.39 -2.48 0.75
N ASN A 408 -1.35 -2.11 2.05
CA ASN A 408 -0.50 -2.79 3.02
C ASN A 408 -1.04 -4.16 3.36
N ASP A 409 -2.36 -4.27 3.54
CA ASP A 409 -3.08 -5.52 3.77
C ASP A 409 -2.88 -6.50 2.61
N MET A 410 -3.15 -6.06 1.38
CA MET A 410 -3.01 -6.90 0.18
C MET A 410 -1.56 -7.37 -0.01
N ARG A 411 -0.58 -6.53 0.34
CA ARG A 411 0.84 -6.91 0.30
C ARG A 411 1.19 -7.98 1.33
N VAL A 412 0.80 -7.83 2.60
CA VAL A 412 1.15 -8.83 3.63
C VAL A 412 0.31 -10.10 3.53
N LEU A 413 -0.88 -10.02 2.93
CA LEU A 413 -1.68 -11.17 2.53
C LEU A 413 -1.09 -11.89 1.31
N GLN A 414 -0.23 -11.22 0.57
CA GLN A 414 0.27 -11.65 -0.74
C GLN A 414 -0.88 -12.01 -1.69
N ILE A 415 -1.89 -11.15 -1.76
CA ILE A 415 -3.07 -11.32 -2.63
C ILE A 415 -3.11 -10.18 -3.64
N VAL A 416 -3.28 -10.52 -4.91
CA VAL A 416 -3.65 -9.56 -5.96
C VAL A 416 -5.16 -9.57 -6.13
N HIS A 417 -5.78 -8.43 -5.84
CA HIS A 417 -7.21 -8.20 -6.00
C HIS A 417 -7.45 -6.83 -6.63
N LYS A 418 -8.33 -6.76 -7.63
CA LYS A 418 -8.50 -5.56 -8.48
C LYS A 418 -9.73 -4.71 -8.12
N THR A 419 -10.70 -5.27 -7.42
CA THR A 419 -11.98 -4.61 -7.14
C THR A 419 -11.95 -3.99 -5.73
N VAL A 420 -11.12 -2.97 -5.55
CA VAL A 420 -10.87 -2.35 -4.23
C VAL A 420 -11.52 -0.97 -4.13
N VAL A 421 -12.13 -0.69 -2.98
CA VAL A 421 -12.57 0.63 -2.53
C VAL A 421 -11.79 1.00 -1.27
N ASP A 422 -10.87 1.96 -1.38
CA ASP A 422 -10.03 2.38 -0.26
C ASP A 422 -10.52 3.71 0.31
N THR A 423 -10.98 3.71 1.56
CA THR A 423 -11.48 4.91 2.23
C THR A 423 -10.42 5.99 2.36
N SER A 424 -9.12 5.66 2.43
CA SER A 424 -8.04 6.65 2.45
C SER A 424 -7.86 7.39 1.13
N ILE A 425 -8.40 6.84 0.03
CA ILE A 425 -8.39 7.42 -1.31
C ILE A 425 -9.73 8.11 -1.61
N VAL A 426 -10.85 7.48 -1.24
CA VAL A 426 -12.20 8.04 -1.43
C VAL A 426 -12.38 9.34 -0.65
N PHE A 427 -11.87 9.39 0.58
CA PHE A 427 -11.89 10.59 1.42
C PHE A 427 -10.57 11.35 1.27
N GLU A 428 -10.48 12.13 0.20
CA GLU A 428 -9.28 12.84 -0.18
C GLU A 428 -8.78 13.82 0.88
N HIS A 429 -7.47 13.87 1.03
CA HIS A 429 -6.80 14.91 1.77
C HIS A 429 -6.71 16.20 0.94
N THR A 430 -6.78 17.37 1.58
CA THR A 430 -6.70 18.69 0.91
C THR A 430 -5.40 18.87 0.10
N ASN A 431 -4.30 18.31 0.58
CA ASN A 431 -2.99 18.31 -0.10
C ASN A 431 -2.85 17.24 -1.19
N GLY A 432 -3.89 16.42 -1.44
CA GLY A 432 -3.85 15.30 -2.37
C GLY A 432 -2.93 14.14 -1.92
N PHE A 433 -2.86 13.10 -2.74
CA PHE A 433 -1.96 11.96 -2.54
C PHE A 433 -0.49 12.42 -2.62
N PRO A 434 0.45 11.91 -1.78
CA PRO A 434 0.34 10.75 -0.88
C PRO A 434 -0.23 11.04 0.52
N TYR A 435 -0.67 12.28 0.79
CA TYR A 435 -1.26 12.61 2.09
C TYR A 435 -2.66 11.98 2.21
N ARG A 436 -2.94 11.39 3.38
CA ARG A 436 -4.18 10.67 3.68
C ARG A 436 -4.69 11.08 5.06
N HIS A 437 -6.01 11.15 5.22
CA HIS A 437 -6.61 11.23 6.55
C HIS A 437 -6.55 9.88 7.24
N SER A 438 -6.22 9.84 8.54
CA SER A 438 -6.33 8.60 9.32
C SER A 438 -7.78 8.16 9.47
N LEU A 439 -8.04 6.86 9.57
CA LEU A 439 -9.36 6.30 9.85
C LEU A 439 -10.03 6.97 11.06
N LYS A 440 -9.31 7.12 12.18
CA LYS A 440 -9.77 7.84 13.40
C LYS A 440 -10.27 9.26 13.14
N HIS A 441 -9.64 9.97 12.19
CA HIS A 441 -10.09 11.30 11.78
C HIS A 441 -11.38 11.22 10.95
N LEU A 442 -11.44 10.31 9.98
CA LEU A 442 -12.61 10.15 9.12
C LEU A 442 -13.86 9.75 9.92
N THR A 443 -13.76 8.76 10.82
CA THR A 443 -14.91 8.35 11.64
C THR A 443 -15.38 9.46 12.57
N LYS A 444 -14.46 10.22 13.16
CA LYS A 444 -14.81 11.36 14.01
C LYS A 444 -15.48 12.47 13.20
N THR A 445 -14.98 12.76 12.00
CA THR A 445 -15.48 13.83 11.14
C THR A 445 -16.87 13.48 10.57
N TYR A 446 -17.03 12.29 10.00
CA TYR A 446 -18.22 11.92 9.23
C TYR A 446 -19.25 11.14 10.03
N LEU A 447 -18.81 10.18 10.84
CA LEU A 447 -19.70 9.32 11.64
C LEU A 447 -19.92 9.85 13.07
N LYS A 448 -19.21 10.92 13.45
CA LYS A 448 -19.22 11.47 14.83
C LYS A 448 -18.84 10.44 15.90
N ARG A 449 -18.08 9.41 15.52
CA ARG A 449 -17.65 8.32 16.39
C ARG A 449 -16.13 8.33 16.60
N ASN A 450 -15.71 8.26 17.85
CA ASN A 450 -14.32 7.99 18.18
C ASN A 450 -14.08 6.48 18.15
N ILE A 451 -13.01 6.08 17.46
CA ILE A 451 -12.48 4.71 17.44
C ILE A 451 -11.04 4.75 17.97
N GLN A 452 -10.44 3.60 18.27
CA GLN A 452 -9.04 3.52 18.70
C GLN A 452 -8.75 4.49 19.87
N LEU A 453 -9.52 4.35 20.95
CA LEU A 453 -9.43 5.21 22.12
C LEU A 453 -8.02 5.14 22.74
N ASP A 454 -7.55 6.27 23.26
CA ASP A 454 -6.17 6.40 23.73
C ASP A 454 -5.87 5.39 24.85
N GLY A 455 -4.77 4.65 24.70
CA GLY A 455 -4.38 3.58 25.63
C GLY A 455 -4.96 2.19 25.28
N GLN A 456 -5.86 2.09 24.30
CA GLN A 456 -6.27 0.81 23.71
C GLN A 456 -5.49 0.54 22.42
N SER A 457 -5.15 -0.73 22.19
CA SER A 457 -4.64 -1.18 20.89
C SER A 457 -5.73 -1.09 19.82
N HIS A 458 -5.34 -1.13 18.55
CA HIS A 458 -6.35 -1.21 17.50
C HIS A 458 -7.09 -2.55 17.57
N ASP A 459 -8.32 -2.54 17.08
CA ASP A 459 -9.08 -3.75 16.82
C ASP A 459 -9.54 -3.75 15.36
N SER A 460 -8.88 -4.59 14.56
CA SER A 460 -9.28 -4.86 13.17
C SER A 460 -10.78 -5.08 12.93
N LEU A 461 -11.57 -5.58 13.91
CA LEU A 461 -13.03 -5.67 13.75
C LEU A 461 -13.71 -4.31 13.80
N GLU A 462 -13.33 -3.43 14.73
CA GLU A 462 -13.78 -2.04 14.80
C GLU A 462 -13.39 -1.30 13.51
N ASP A 463 -12.14 -1.47 13.08
CA ASP A 463 -11.58 -0.74 11.93
C ASP A 463 -12.22 -1.18 10.60
N ALA A 464 -12.42 -2.50 10.37
CA ALA A 464 -13.11 -3.00 9.18
C ALA A 464 -14.58 -2.52 9.12
N ARG A 465 -15.29 -2.52 10.26
CA ARG A 465 -16.66 -1.98 10.35
C ARG A 465 -16.69 -0.48 10.09
N ALA A 466 -15.76 0.28 10.68
CA ALA A 466 -15.65 1.72 10.45
C ALA A 466 -15.46 2.06 8.97
N CYS A 467 -14.64 1.29 8.24
CA CYS A 467 -14.45 1.47 6.79
C CYS A 467 -15.75 1.25 6.01
N LEU A 468 -16.50 0.19 6.34
CA LEU A 468 -17.78 -0.12 5.71
C LEU A 468 -18.81 0.99 5.97
N GLU A 469 -18.94 1.42 7.23
CA GLU A 469 -19.87 2.48 7.63
C GLU A 469 -19.54 3.82 6.98
N LEU A 470 -18.25 4.17 6.84
CA LEU A 470 -17.82 5.37 6.11
C LEU A 470 -18.28 5.32 4.64
N MET A 471 -18.13 4.16 3.99
CA MET A 471 -18.58 4.02 2.60
C MET A 471 -20.10 4.05 2.48
N LEU A 472 -20.83 3.47 3.42
CA LEU A 472 -22.29 3.56 3.46
C LEU A 472 -22.76 5.00 3.67
N TRP A 473 -22.14 5.75 4.57
CA TRP A 473 -22.37 7.19 4.75
C TRP A 473 -22.08 7.96 3.46
N LYS A 474 -20.96 7.69 2.80
CA LYS A 474 -20.56 8.35 1.55
C LYS A 474 -21.57 8.11 0.43
N VAL A 475 -21.98 6.85 0.26
CA VAL A 475 -22.97 6.43 -0.71
C VAL A 475 -24.35 7.05 -0.46
N ALA A 476 -24.73 7.25 0.81
CA ALA A 476 -26.00 7.86 1.17
C ALA A 476 -26.01 9.40 1.01
N THR A 477 -24.84 10.04 1.12
CA THR A 477 -24.70 11.51 1.10
C THR A 477 -24.34 12.06 -0.28
N ASP A 478 -23.61 11.31 -1.09
CA ASP A 478 -23.31 11.71 -2.46
C ASP A 478 -24.58 11.68 -3.30
N LYS A 479 -24.96 12.85 -3.85
CA LYS A 479 -26.12 12.99 -4.73
C LYS A 479 -25.86 12.22 -6.02
N GLN A 480 -26.78 11.32 -6.37
CA GLN A 480 -26.76 10.54 -7.62
C GLN A 480 -26.93 11.41 -8.86
#